data_AF-A0A6F8YUL8-F1
#
_entry.id   AF-A0A6F8YUL8-F1
#
_cell.length_a   1.000
_cell.length_b   1.000
_cell.length_c   1.000
_cell.angle_alpha   90.00
_cell.angle_beta   90.00
_cell.angle_gamma   90.00
#
_symmetry.space_group_name_H-M   'P 1'
#
loop_
_entity.id
_entity.type
_entity.pdbx_description
1 polymer ?
#
loop_
_entity_poly.entity_id
_entity_poly.type
_entity_poly.pdbx_seq_one_letter_code
_entity_poly.pdbx_strand_id
1 'polypeptide(L)'
;MTVTPADEWRQMYDETWRLMRDNFWRADMAGVDWATMGDRYRPLLDRIGGTDDLFDVLWELQGEMGSSHTGVLTFGGAVTRRWPRACSAATSSPPGTAPGGSRGSCRASRR
;
A
#
# COMPACT_ATOMS: atom_id res chain seq x y z
N MET A 1 -25.74 13.51 -14.46
CA MET A 1 -24.55 12.65 -14.55
C MET A 1 -24.26 12.15 -13.14
N THR A 2 -24.52 10.88 -12.85
CA THR A 2 -24.34 10.29 -11.51
C THR A 2 -23.04 9.51 -11.51
N VAL A 3 -22.09 9.91 -10.68
CA VAL A 3 -20.81 9.21 -10.52
C VAL A 3 -20.93 8.23 -9.35
N THR A 4 -20.40 7.02 -9.50
CA THR A 4 -20.35 6.07 -8.39
C THR A 4 -19.06 6.28 -7.60
N PRO A 5 -19.12 6.34 -6.25
CA PRO A 5 -17.92 6.54 -5.44
C PRO A 5 -16.84 5.47 -5.65
N ALA A 6 -17.25 4.23 -5.89
CA ALA A 6 -16.32 3.13 -6.14
C ALA A 6 -15.50 3.32 -7.44
N ASP A 7 -16.11 3.88 -8.49
CA ASP A 7 -15.40 4.18 -9.74
C ASP A 7 -14.47 5.37 -9.59
N GLU A 8 -14.86 6.39 -8.81
CA GLU A 8 -13.96 7.49 -8.46
C GLU A 8 -12.74 7.00 -7.68
N TRP A 9 -12.92 6.16 -6.68
CA TRP A 9 -11.81 5.64 -5.89
C TRP A 9 -10.84 4.79 -6.72
N ARG A 10 -11.34 4.01 -7.68
CA ARG A 10 -10.49 3.29 -8.64
C ARG A 10 -9.66 4.24 -9.49
N GLN A 11 -10.29 5.29 -10.02
CA GLN A 11 -9.60 6.30 -10.80
C GLN A 11 -8.55 7.05 -9.97
N MET A 12 -8.89 7.46 -8.74
CA MET A 12 -7.98 8.15 -7.83
C MET A 12 -6.77 7.28 -7.47
N TYR A 13 -6.98 5.98 -7.25
CA TYR A 13 -5.92 5.03 -6.98
C TYR A 13 -4.98 4.88 -8.19
N ASP A 14 -5.54 4.62 -9.36
CA ASP A 14 -4.77 4.43 -10.60
C ASP A 14 -3.95 5.68 -10.93
N GLU A 15 -4.54 6.86 -10.77
CA GLU A 15 -3.86 8.12 -11.01
C GLU A 15 -2.76 8.38 -9.98
N THR A 16 -3.01 8.10 -8.69
CA THR A 16 -1.98 8.23 -7.66
C THR A 16 -0.81 7.28 -7.93
N TRP A 17 -1.09 6.03 -8.28
CA TRP A 17 -0.07 5.04 -8.62
C TRP A 17 0.76 5.49 -9.84
N ARG A 18 0.11 6.01 -10.88
CA ARG A 18 0.76 6.53 -12.08
C ARG A 18 1.61 7.77 -11.77
N LEU A 19 1.09 8.72 -11.00
CA LEU A 19 1.81 9.94 -10.62
C LEU A 19 3.05 9.61 -9.80
N MET A 20 2.98 8.65 -8.90
CA MET A 20 4.15 8.22 -8.13
C MET A 20 5.21 7.59 -9.03
N ARG A 21 4.83 6.72 -9.97
CA ARG A 21 5.77 6.14 -10.96
C ARG A 21 6.48 7.22 -11.77
N ASP A 22 5.71 8.21 -12.25
CA ASP A 22 6.19 9.19 -13.22
C ASP A 22 7.00 10.33 -12.57
N ASN A 23 6.77 10.62 -11.28
CA ASN A 23 7.35 11.79 -10.60
C ASN A 23 8.27 11.45 -9.42
N PHE A 24 8.49 10.17 -9.10
CA PHE A 24 9.43 9.82 -8.04
C PHE A 24 10.86 10.22 -8.44
N TRP A 25 11.59 10.82 -7.49
CA TRP A 25 12.88 11.45 -7.77
C TRP A 25 13.99 10.49 -8.21
N ARG A 26 13.83 9.19 -7.94
CA ARG A 26 14.73 8.15 -8.45
C ARG A 26 14.00 7.28 -9.47
N ALA A 27 14.61 7.10 -10.64
CA ALA A 27 14.06 6.22 -11.67
C ALA A 27 13.99 4.74 -11.23
N ASP A 28 14.77 4.34 -10.22
CA ASP A 28 14.79 2.97 -9.70
C ASP A 28 13.71 2.70 -8.64
N MET A 29 12.85 3.67 -8.31
CA MET A 29 11.81 3.54 -7.28
C MET A 29 12.35 3.02 -5.93
N ALA A 30 13.59 3.35 -5.59
CA ALA A 30 14.30 2.83 -4.40
C ALA A 30 14.44 1.29 -4.37
N GLY A 31 14.44 0.63 -5.54
CA GLY A 31 14.54 -0.81 -5.69
C GLY A 31 13.21 -1.56 -5.53
N VAL A 32 12.09 -0.85 -5.43
CA VAL A 32 10.75 -1.43 -5.31
C VAL A 32 10.17 -1.72 -6.70
N ASP A 33 9.63 -2.91 -6.90
CA ASP A 33 8.84 -3.23 -8.08
C ASP A 33 7.46 -2.57 -7.99
N TRP A 34 7.39 -1.33 -8.49
CA TRP A 34 6.20 -0.50 -8.40
C TRP A 34 5.00 -1.07 -9.16
N ALA A 35 5.22 -1.82 -10.24
CA ALA A 35 4.15 -2.47 -10.99
C ALA A 35 3.49 -3.56 -10.16
N THR A 36 4.30 -4.45 -9.58
CA THR A 36 3.81 -5.51 -8.70
C THR A 36 3.12 -4.92 -7.46
N MET A 37 3.58 -3.79 -6.92
CA MET A 37 2.90 -3.13 -5.79
C MET A 37 1.51 -2.62 -6.18
N GLY A 38 1.36 -1.97 -7.34
CA GLY A 38 0.04 -1.54 -7.83
C GLY A 38 -0.95 -2.71 -7.89
N ASP A 39 -0.54 -3.81 -8.53
CA ASP A 39 -1.38 -5.00 -8.69
C ASP A 39 -1.72 -5.69 -7.36
N ARG A 40 -0.81 -5.63 -6.38
CA ARG A 40 -1.02 -6.20 -5.05
C ARG A 40 -2.12 -5.47 -4.27
N TYR A 41 -2.15 -4.14 -4.35
CA TYR A 41 -3.07 -3.31 -3.56
C TYR A 41 -4.41 -3.07 -4.27
N ARG A 42 -4.47 -3.18 -5.62
CA ARG A 42 -5.69 -2.95 -6.42
C ARG A 42 -6.93 -3.74 -5.97
N PRO A 43 -6.85 -5.04 -5.61
CA PRO A 43 -8.01 -5.81 -5.15
C PRO A 43 -8.59 -5.34 -3.81
N LEU A 44 -7.87 -4.51 -3.05
CA LEU A 44 -8.38 -3.95 -1.80
C LEU A 44 -9.45 -2.89 -2.05
N LEU A 45 -9.47 -2.26 -3.23
CA LEU A 45 -10.48 -1.27 -3.63
C LEU A 45 -11.90 -1.86 -3.73
N ASP A 46 -12.03 -3.18 -3.86
CA ASP A 46 -13.35 -3.84 -3.84
C ASP A 46 -13.89 -4.03 -2.41
N ARG A 47 -13.08 -3.71 -1.40
CA ARG A 47 -13.40 -3.92 0.03
C ARG A 47 -13.57 -2.63 0.83
N ILE A 48 -13.25 -1.48 0.24
CA ILE A 48 -13.33 -0.19 0.93
C ILE A 48 -14.78 0.27 1.06
N GLY A 49 -15.14 0.76 2.25
CA GLY A 49 -16.48 1.26 2.54
C GLY A 49 -16.58 2.79 2.53
N GLY A 50 -15.43 3.48 2.52
CA GLY A 50 -15.37 4.93 2.55
C GLY A 50 -14.00 5.48 2.16
N THR A 51 -13.93 6.81 2.09
CA THR A 51 -12.72 7.54 1.68
C THR A 51 -11.55 7.33 2.65
N ASP A 52 -11.81 7.13 3.95
CA ASP A 52 -10.76 6.85 4.93
C ASP A 52 -10.04 5.52 4.63
N ASP A 53 -10.78 4.50 4.22
CA ASP A 53 -10.20 3.21 3.82
C ASP A 53 -9.37 3.35 2.53
N LEU A 54 -9.79 4.20 1.58
CA LEU A 54 -8.99 4.53 0.40
C LEU A 54 -7.66 5.17 0.82
N PHE A 55 -7.71 6.16 1.72
CA PHE A 55 -6.50 6.81 2.20
C PHE A 55 -5.59 5.84 2.95
N ASP A 56 -6.12 4.92 3.75
CA ASP A 56 -5.34 3.84 4.38
C ASP A 56 -4.60 3.01 3.31
N VAL A 57 -5.27 2.59 2.23
CA VAL A 57 -4.65 1.83 1.14
C VAL A 57 -3.54 2.63 0.45
N LEU A 58 -3.78 3.91 0.15
CA LEU A 58 -2.79 4.77 -0.51
C LEU A 58 -1.58 5.05 0.40
N TRP A 59 -1.81 5.17 1.71
CA TRP A 59 -0.74 5.32 2.70
C TRP A 59 0.17 4.09 2.77
N GLU A 60 -0.41 2.89 2.79
CA GLU A 60 0.38 1.65 2.79
C GLU A 60 1.13 1.47 1.47
N LEU A 61 0.51 1.76 0.32
CA LEU A 61 1.16 1.71 -0.99
C LEU A 61 2.38 2.66 -1.07
N GLN A 62 2.24 3.92 -0.63
CA GLN A 62 3.37 4.85 -0.62
C GLN A 62 4.45 4.50 0.42
N GLY A 63 4.06 3.79 1.49
CA GLY A 63 4.98 3.31 2.52
C GLY A 63 6.00 2.29 2.01
N GLU A 64 5.68 1.53 0.95
CA GLU A 64 6.56 0.50 0.38
C GLU A 64 7.91 1.06 -0.12
N MET A 65 7.96 2.33 -0.52
CA MET A 65 9.19 2.97 -1.00
C MET A 65 10.18 3.30 0.12
N GLY A 66 9.76 3.24 1.39
CA GLY A 66 10.63 3.54 2.54
C GLY A 66 11.17 4.98 2.59
N SER A 67 10.57 5.90 1.83
CA SER A 67 10.96 7.32 1.82
C SER A 67 10.15 8.12 2.85
N SER A 68 10.82 9.01 3.58
CA SER A 68 10.17 9.81 4.64
C SER A 68 9.20 10.88 4.14
N HIS A 69 9.29 11.23 2.85
CA HIS A 69 8.50 12.32 2.24
C HIS A 69 7.54 11.82 1.14
N THR A 70 7.19 10.53 1.15
CA THR A 70 6.18 9.95 0.27
C THR A 70 4.95 9.59 1.09
N GLY A 71 3.96 10.47 1.11
CA GLY A 71 2.69 10.22 1.80
C GLY A 71 1.52 10.98 1.16
N VAL A 72 0.31 10.51 1.44
CA VAL A 72 -0.92 11.21 1.05
C VAL A 72 -1.36 12.14 2.16
N LEU A 73 -1.59 13.41 1.82
CA LEU A 73 -2.16 14.38 2.75
C LEU A 73 -3.66 14.49 2.50
N THR A 74 -4.46 14.29 3.55
CA THR A 74 -5.87 14.69 3.56
C THR A 74 -5.97 16.08 4.19
N PHE A 75 -6.61 17.02 3.49
CA PHE A 75 -6.89 18.34 4.04
C PHE A 75 -8.11 18.23 4.97
N GLY A 76 -7.86 17.97 6.25
CA GLY A 76 -8.90 17.90 7.28
C GLY A 76 -8.85 16.64 8.13
N GLY A 77 -7.85 16.53 9.01
CA GLY A 77 -7.93 15.75 10.25
C GLY A 77 -8.02 14.22 10.16
N ALA A 78 -6.87 13.58 10.44
CA ALA A 78 -6.71 12.22 10.97
C ALA A 78 -7.49 11.07 10.29
N VAL A 79 -6.82 10.40 9.34
CA VAL A 79 -7.11 8.98 9.05
C VAL A 79 -6.92 8.20 10.34
N THR A 80 -8.00 7.64 10.88
CA THR A 80 -7.90 6.67 11.97
C THR A 80 -7.32 5.40 11.38
N ARG A 81 -6.00 5.17 11.54
CA ARG A 81 -5.34 3.93 11.09
C ARG A 81 -6.13 2.72 11.61
N ARG A 82 -6.89 2.08 10.73
CA ARG A 82 -7.77 0.96 11.07
C ARG A 82 -7.06 -0.39 10.92
N TRP A 83 -5.97 -0.43 10.14
CA TRP A 83 -5.21 -1.66 9.87
C TRP A 83 -3.94 -1.81 10.72
N PRO A 84 -3.69 -2.98 11.34
CA PRO A 84 -2.38 -3.30 11.89
C PRO A 84 -1.39 -3.49 10.74
N ARG A 85 -0.18 -2.95 10.90
CA ARG A 85 0.97 -3.07 9.99
C ARG A 85 1.29 -4.55 9.71
N ALA A 86 0.65 -5.16 8.72
CA ALA A 86 0.66 -6.62 8.56
C ALA A 86 1.39 -7.12 7.30
N CYS A 87 2.00 -6.26 6.49
CA CYS A 87 2.64 -6.68 5.24
C CYS A 87 4.01 -6.04 4.94
N SER A 88 4.82 -5.67 5.95
CA SER A 88 6.26 -5.53 5.71
C SER A 88 6.94 -6.91 5.71
N ALA A 89 6.65 -7.72 4.69
CA ALA A 89 7.45 -8.88 4.34
C ALA A 89 8.52 -8.47 3.33
N ALA A 90 9.44 -7.60 3.76
CA ALA A 90 10.70 -7.40 3.05
C ALA A 90 11.71 -8.41 3.58
N THR A 91 11.69 -9.59 2.98
CA THR A 91 12.73 -10.62 3.11
C THR A 91 14.04 -10.04 2.57
N SER A 92 14.92 -9.51 3.43
CA SER A 92 16.34 -9.42 3.09
C SER A 92 16.99 -10.76 3.42
N SER A 93 17.07 -11.64 2.43
CA SER A 93 17.89 -12.85 2.53
C SER A 93 19.36 -12.51 2.26
N PRO A 94 20.31 -12.80 3.16
CA PRO A 94 21.69 -13.06 2.77
C PRO A 94 21.84 -14.57 2.43
N PRO A 95 22.84 -14.96 1.61
CA PRO A 95 22.99 -16.34 1.19
C PRO A 95 23.64 -17.18 2.30
N GLY A 96 23.10 -18.37 2.53
CA GLY A 96 23.86 -19.50 3.07
C GLY A 96 23.50 -20.01 4.47
N THR A 97 22.96 -21.23 4.48
CA THR A 97 22.97 -22.27 5.54
C THR A 97 21.67 -22.43 6.35
N ALA A 98 20.98 -23.55 6.07
CA ALA A 98 19.81 -24.09 6.76
C ALA A 98 20.21 -24.89 8.03
N PRO A 99 19.31 -25.60 8.76
CA PRO A 99 17.85 -25.48 8.89
C PRO A 99 17.37 -25.40 10.36
N GLY A 100 16.15 -24.88 10.58
CA GLY A 100 15.37 -25.19 11.80
C GLY A 100 14.65 -23.98 12.40
N GLY A 101 13.32 -24.05 12.48
CA GLY A 101 12.53 -23.11 13.29
C GLY A 101 11.20 -22.71 12.67
N SER A 102 10.15 -23.44 13.04
CA SER A 102 8.72 -23.11 13.05
C SER A 102 8.19 -21.99 12.12
N ARG A 103 7.36 -22.39 11.17
CA ARG A 103 6.43 -21.52 10.43
C ARG A 103 5.42 -20.92 11.42
N GLY A 104 5.63 -19.68 11.85
CA GLY A 104 4.66 -18.91 12.62
C GLY A 104 3.52 -18.45 11.71
N SER A 105 2.38 -19.14 11.75
CA SER A 105 1.16 -18.70 11.09
C SER A 105 0.63 -17.43 11.78
N CYS A 106 0.66 -16.29 11.08
CA CYS A 106 -0.02 -15.08 11.54
C CYS A 106 -1.54 -15.28 11.43
N ARG A 107 -2.16 -15.61 12.55
CA ARG A 107 -3.62 -15.64 12.71
C ARG A 107 -4.12 -14.20 12.77
N ALA A 108 -4.78 -13.77 11.70
CA ALA A 108 -5.56 -12.54 11.69
C ALA A 108 -6.71 -12.64 12.70
N SER A 109 -6.58 -12.02 13.86
CA SER A 109 -7.70 -11.85 14.80
C SER A 109 -8.50 -10.61 14.40
N ARG A 110 -9.69 -10.85 13.86
CA ARG A 110 -10.74 -9.83 13.69
C ARG A 110 -11.18 -9.32 15.07
N ARG A 111 -11.22 -8.01 15.26
CA ARG A 111 -12.24 -7.30 16.06
C ARG A 111 -12.51 -5.96 15.42
#